data_AF-A0A1M6V9E7-F1
#
_entry.id   AF-A0A1M6V9E7-F1
#
_cell.length_a   1.000
_cell.length_b   1.000
_cell.length_c   1.000
_cell.angle_alpha   90.00
_cell.angle_beta   90.00
_cell.angle_gamma   90.00
#
_symmetry.space_group_name_H-M   'P 1'
#
loop_
_entity.id
_entity.type
_entity.pdbx_description
1 polymer ?
#
loop_
_entity_poly.entity_id
_entity_poly.type
_entity_poly.pdbx_seq_one_letter_code
_entity_poly.pdbx_strand_id
1 'polypeptide(L)'
;MGSTRYDIDARYDRASKAGYKTKSAGEIFTQNAKRQAHPSMIPHGISFRESRDSEVHPNSVPIILGLDVTGSMGHIPYELIKEGLPKLMGGIIQGGVPDPALLFLGIGDHECDSYPLQVGQFESGDEELDMWLTRTYIESGGGGNAGESYLLAWYFAAFHTRTDAFEKRNQKGLLFTVGDEPCLKVLPASAIREIMGSGQQTYTHYELLEEAKKRYEVYHISVLHSDQAVRADRGWKELLGQNCISIEDHRDIPEVIKRIICEKFKDKTFEIPNQKGLDNVQML
;
A
#
# COMPACT_ATOMS: atom_id res chain seq x y z
N MET A 1 1.14 16.62 -5.41
CA MET A 1 0.82 15.19 -5.25
C MET A 1 0.33 15.01 -3.83
N GLY A 2 -0.72 14.23 -3.59
CA GLY A 2 -1.31 14.07 -2.25
C GLY A 2 -1.93 15.33 -1.63
N SER A 3 -2.45 16.27 -2.43
CA SER A 3 -3.08 17.52 -1.92
C SER A 3 -4.60 17.56 -2.11
N THR A 4 -5.18 16.53 -2.70
CA THR A 4 -6.62 16.36 -2.91
C THR A 4 -7.22 15.69 -1.68
N ARG A 5 -8.40 16.17 -1.24
CA ARG A 5 -9.13 15.55 -0.13
C ARG A 5 -9.84 14.30 -0.60
N TYR A 6 -9.88 13.31 0.27
CA TYR A 6 -10.69 12.12 0.06
C TYR A 6 -12.19 12.46 0.19
N ASP A 7 -12.95 12.28 -0.88
CA ASP A 7 -14.41 12.45 -0.91
C ASP A 7 -15.10 11.11 -1.16
N ILE A 8 -15.78 10.59 -0.13
CA ILE A 8 -16.44 9.28 -0.21
C ILE A 8 -17.63 9.28 -1.17
N ASP A 9 -18.36 10.39 -1.25
CA ASP A 9 -19.57 10.51 -2.07
C ASP A 9 -19.19 10.70 -3.54
N ALA A 10 -18.21 11.58 -3.80
CA ALA A 10 -17.66 11.77 -5.14
C ALA A 10 -17.07 10.48 -5.69
N ARG A 11 -16.36 9.71 -4.86
CA ARG A 11 -15.88 8.37 -5.23
C ARG A 11 -17.03 7.42 -5.54
N TYR A 12 -18.07 7.37 -4.69
CA TYR A 12 -19.21 6.49 -4.91
C TYR A 12 -19.86 6.75 -6.28
N ASP A 13 -20.03 8.01 -6.63
CA ASP A 13 -20.55 8.43 -7.93
C ASP A 13 -19.62 8.03 -9.08
N ARG A 14 -18.29 8.23 -8.95
CA ARG A 14 -17.33 7.79 -9.97
C ARG A 14 -17.30 6.28 -10.13
N ALA A 15 -17.28 5.52 -9.04
CA ALA A 15 -17.28 4.06 -9.05
C ALA A 15 -18.56 3.50 -9.69
N SER A 16 -19.71 4.13 -9.42
CA SER A 16 -20.99 3.80 -10.05
C SER A 16 -20.95 4.04 -11.56
N LYS A 17 -20.50 5.22 -12.00
CA LYS A 17 -20.33 5.57 -13.43
C LYS A 17 -19.30 4.68 -14.14
N ALA A 18 -18.21 4.32 -13.46
CA ALA A 18 -17.18 3.45 -13.97
C ALA A 18 -17.62 1.97 -14.03
N GLY A 19 -18.74 1.62 -13.39
CA GLY A 19 -19.32 0.28 -13.40
C GLY A 19 -18.60 -0.69 -12.47
N TYR A 20 -17.95 -0.23 -11.40
CA TYR A 20 -17.15 -1.12 -10.53
C TYR A 20 -17.98 -2.27 -9.93
N LYS A 21 -19.27 -2.06 -9.69
CA LYS A 21 -20.19 -3.11 -9.18
C LYS A 21 -20.60 -4.13 -10.23
N THR A 22 -20.62 -3.75 -11.51
CA THR A 22 -21.19 -4.56 -12.60
C THR A 22 -20.13 -5.16 -13.53
N LYS A 23 -18.95 -4.55 -13.62
CA LYS A 23 -17.85 -4.99 -14.47
C LYS A 23 -17.05 -6.11 -13.82
N SER A 24 -16.58 -7.02 -14.66
CA SER A 24 -15.62 -8.07 -14.28
C SER A 24 -14.26 -7.49 -13.91
N ALA A 25 -13.42 -8.27 -13.22
CA ALA A 25 -12.05 -7.86 -12.90
C ALA A 25 -11.26 -7.47 -14.15
N GLY A 26 -11.37 -8.23 -15.25
CA GLY A 26 -10.68 -7.93 -16.50
C GLY A 26 -11.09 -6.61 -17.15
N GLU A 27 -12.32 -6.14 -16.91
CA GLU A 27 -12.80 -4.85 -17.41
C GLU A 27 -12.36 -3.66 -16.55
N ILE A 28 -12.11 -3.88 -15.25
CA ILE A 28 -11.60 -2.85 -14.34
C ILE A 28 -10.08 -2.72 -14.49
N PHE A 29 -9.37 -3.84 -14.45
CA PHE A 29 -7.92 -3.91 -14.59
C PHE A 29 -7.54 -4.02 -16.07
N THR A 30 -7.63 -2.90 -16.78
CA THR A 30 -7.33 -2.84 -18.21
C THR A 30 -5.91 -3.30 -18.57
N GLN A 31 -4.97 -3.26 -17.62
CA GLN A 31 -3.63 -3.80 -17.81
C GLN A 31 -3.61 -5.32 -17.96
N ASN A 32 -4.54 -6.04 -17.32
CA ASN A 32 -4.63 -7.50 -17.43
C ASN A 32 -4.91 -7.91 -18.89
N ALA A 33 -5.78 -7.17 -19.57
CA ALA A 33 -6.04 -7.38 -21.00
C ALA A 33 -4.82 -7.08 -21.88
N LYS A 34 -3.96 -6.15 -21.46
CA LYS A 34 -2.71 -5.80 -22.16
C LYS A 34 -1.53 -6.71 -21.80
N ARG A 35 -1.66 -7.51 -20.74
CA ARG A 35 -0.60 -8.37 -20.19
C ARG A 35 0.70 -7.63 -19.90
N GLN A 36 0.58 -6.41 -19.40
CA GLN A 36 1.71 -5.51 -19.17
C GLN A 36 1.37 -4.52 -18.05
N ALA A 37 2.32 -4.28 -17.13
CA ALA A 37 2.19 -3.23 -16.13
C ALA A 37 2.10 -1.84 -16.78
N HIS A 38 1.30 -0.96 -16.18
CA HIS A 38 1.17 0.41 -16.67
C HIS A 38 2.53 1.14 -16.55
N PRO A 39 2.98 1.91 -17.56
CA PRO A 39 4.29 2.56 -17.53
C PRO A 39 4.53 3.45 -16.30
N SER A 40 3.49 4.10 -15.77
CA SER A 40 3.59 4.94 -14.57
C SER A 40 3.84 4.16 -13.28
N MET A 41 3.64 2.84 -13.29
CA MET A 41 3.84 1.93 -12.17
C MET A 41 5.17 1.16 -12.27
N ILE A 42 5.89 1.29 -13.37
CA ILE A 42 7.21 0.66 -13.53
C ILE A 42 8.21 1.37 -12.60
N PRO A 43 8.90 0.65 -11.70
CA PRO A 43 9.79 1.27 -10.71
C PRO A 43 11.14 1.74 -11.29
N HIS A 44 11.46 1.33 -12.51
CA HIS A 44 12.71 1.64 -13.18
C HIS A 44 12.96 3.16 -13.24
N GLY A 45 14.06 3.61 -12.64
CA GLY A 45 14.46 5.02 -12.62
C GLY A 45 13.73 5.89 -11.58
N ILE A 46 12.85 5.33 -10.74
CA ILE A 46 12.26 6.09 -9.64
C ILE A 46 13.35 6.45 -8.63
N SER A 47 13.60 7.76 -8.46
CA SER A 47 14.45 8.24 -7.38
C SER A 47 13.70 8.14 -6.05
N PHE A 48 12.56 8.84 -5.93
CA PHE A 48 11.75 8.83 -4.72
C PHE A 48 10.25 8.95 -5.04
N ARG A 49 9.43 8.30 -4.22
CA ARG A 49 8.02 8.61 -4.01
C ARG A 49 7.87 9.35 -2.70
N GLU A 50 7.08 10.42 -2.68
CA GLU A 50 7.11 11.40 -1.60
C GLU A 50 5.74 11.56 -0.95
N SER A 51 5.71 11.50 0.38
CA SER A 51 4.56 11.90 1.19
C SER A 51 4.91 13.20 1.89
N ARG A 52 4.34 14.30 1.41
CA ARG A 52 4.67 15.67 1.85
C ARG A 52 3.45 16.34 2.46
N ASP A 53 3.71 17.19 3.45
CA ASP A 53 2.67 18.02 4.03
C ASP A 53 2.23 19.09 3.00
N SER A 54 0.98 19.48 3.07
CA SER A 54 0.40 20.54 2.24
C SER A 54 -0.58 21.38 3.07
N GLU A 55 -1.09 22.48 2.50
CA GLU A 55 -2.16 23.27 3.15
C GLU A 55 -3.41 22.44 3.44
N VAL A 56 -3.69 21.45 2.57
CA VAL A 56 -4.85 20.56 2.70
C VAL A 56 -4.57 19.43 3.69
N HIS A 57 -3.33 18.94 3.72
CA HIS A 57 -2.87 17.83 4.55
C HIS A 57 -1.61 18.23 5.34
N PRO A 58 -1.76 19.02 6.42
CA PRO A 58 -0.62 19.58 7.15
C PRO A 58 0.19 18.54 7.92
N ASN A 59 -0.41 17.39 8.25
CA ASN A 59 0.22 16.34 9.05
C ASN A 59 0.17 14.98 8.35
N SER A 60 0.72 14.91 7.13
CA SER A 60 0.70 13.69 6.31
C SER A 60 1.15 12.44 7.08
N VAL A 61 0.38 11.36 6.93
CA VAL A 61 0.65 10.03 7.50
C VAL A 61 0.92 9.05 6.37
N PRO A 62 2.20 8.72 6.09
CA PRO A 62 2.56 7.83 5.00
C PRO A 62 2.21 6.38 5.31
N ILE A 63 1.41 5.78 4.44
CA ILE A 63 0.98 4.39 4.52
C ILE A 63 1.34 3.71 3.19
N ILE A 64 2.06 2.60 3.26
CA ILE A 64 2.33 1.74 2.11
C ILE A 64 1.47 0.49 2.25
N LEU A 65 0.73 0.14 1.20
CA LEU A 65 -0.03 -1.10 1.11
C LEU A 65 0.47 -1.91 -0.09
N GLY A 66 1.25 -2.95 0.20
CA GLY A 66 1.70 -3.93 -0.76
C GLY A 66 0.72 -5.09 -0.88
N LEU A 67 0.17 -5.26 -2.07
CA LEU A 67 -0.75 -6.32 -2.41
C LEU A 67 0.00 -7.37 -3.21
N ASP A 68 -0.11 -8.62 -2.78
CA ASP A 68 0.25 -9.75 -3.60
C ASP A 68 -0.65 -9.79 -4.86
N VAL A 69 -0.02 -9.80 -6.04
CA VAL A 69 -0.70 -9.83 -7.34
C VAL A 69 -0.47 -11.13 -8.11
N THR A 70 -0.04 -12.18 -7.41
CA THR A 70 0.10 -13.54 -7.94
C THR A 70 -1.26 -14.20 -8.20
N GLY A 71 -1.24 -15.40 -8.78
CA GLY A 71 -2.44 -16.13 -9.19
C GLY A 71 -3.43 -16.39 -8.04
N SER A 72 -2.94 -16.78 -6.85
CA SER A 72 -3.80 -17.08 -5.68
C SER A 72 -4.50 -15.83 -5.14
N MET A 73 -3.85 -14.66 -5.24
CA MET A 73 -4.26 -13.41 -4.61
C MET A 73 -4.93 -12.41 -5.55
N GLY A 74 -5.03 -12.70 -6.85
CA GLY A 74 -5.56 -11.79 -7.88
C GLY A 74 -6.98 -11.27 -7.66
N HIS A 75 -7.79 -11.88 -6.78
CA HIS A 75 -9.12 -11.39 -6.42
C HIS A 75 -9.09 -10.27 -5.38
N ILE A 76 -8.03 -10.17 -4.56
CA ILE A 76 -7.93 -9.19 -3.47
C ILE A 76 -7.86 -7.75 -3.98
N PRO A 77 -7.01 -7.40 -4.97
CA PRO A 77 -7.02 -6.04 -5.53
C PRO A 77 -8.40 -5.65 -6.08
N TYR A 78 -9.15 -6.60 -6.65
CA TYR A 78 -10.49 -6.37 -7.18
C TYR A 78 -11.52 -6.09 -6.08
N GLU A 79 -11.47 -6.80 -4.98
CA GLU A 79 -12.36 -6.53 -3.85
C GLU A 79 -11.98 -5.23 -3.12
N LEU A 80 -10.68 -4.97 -3.00
CA LEU A 80 -10.18 -3.73 -2.44
C LEU A 80 -10.68 -2.53 -3.24
N ILE A 81 -10.66 -2.56 -4.57
CA ILE A 81 -11.15 -1.43 -5.36
C ILE A 81 -12.68 -1.27 -5.30
N LYS A 82 -13.42 -2.39 -5.22
CA LYS A 82 -14.88 -2.34 -5.15
C LYS A 82 -15.36 -1.76 -3.82
N GLU A 83 -14.88 -2.31 -2.72
CA GLU A 83 -15.43 -2.01 -1.40
C GLU A 83 -14.38 -1.74 -0.33
N GLY A 84 -13.16 -2.26 -0.46
CA GLY A 84 -12.17 -2.18 0.61
C GLY A 84 -11.52 -0.80 0.77
N LEU A 85 -11.13 -0.14 -0.32
CA LEU A 85 -10.51 1.17 -0.33
C LEU A 85 -11.37 2.28 0.32
N PRO A 86 -12.68 2.41 0.02
CA PRO A 86 -13.51 3.40 0.69
C PRO A 86 -13.73 3.09 2.16
N LYS A 87 -13.86 1.81 2.53
CA LYS A 87 -13.95 1.39 3.95
C LYS A 87 -12.64 1.71 4.68
N LEU A 88 -11.49 1.50 4.03
CA LEU A 88 -10.18 1.76 4.58
C LEU A 88 -9.94 3.26 4.79
N MET A 89 -9.96 4.06 3.72
CA MET A 89 -9.65 5.50 3.79
C MET A 89 -10.69 6.26 4.61
N GLY A 90 -11.97 6.02 4.36
CA GLY A 90 -13.05 6.63 5.14
C GLY A 90 -12.95 6.26 6.62
N GLY A 91 -12.65 4.99 6.92
CA GLY A 91 -12.48 4.51 8.28
C GLY A 91 -11.26 5.10 9.00
N ILE A 92 -10.13 5.29 8.31
CA ILE A 92 -8.91 5.91 8.86
C ILE A 92 -9.19 7.38 9.22
N ILE A 93 -9.83 8.12 8.31
CA ILE A 93 -10.17 9.54 8.52
C ILE A 93 -11.16 9.69 9.67
N GLN A 94 -12.25 8.93 9.65
CA GLN A 94 -13.25 8.94 10.73
C GLN A 94 -12.69 8.45 12.07
N GLY A 95 -11.67 7.58 12.03
CA GLY A 95 -10.98 7.06 13.21
C GLY A 95 -9.94 8.02 13.80
N GLY A 96 -9.83 9.25 13.29
CA GLY A 96 -9.00 10.30 13.87
C GLY A 96 -7.64 10.50 13.22
N VAL A 97 -7.39 9.94 12.03
CA VAL A 97 -6.17 10.20 11.24
C VAL A 97 -6.57 11.01 10.00
N PRO A 98 -6.57 12.35 10.06
CA PRO A 98 -7.19 13.20 9.04
C PRO A 98 -6.41 13.30 7.74
N ASP A 99 -5.09 13.06 7.78
CA ASP A 99 -4.16 13.29 6.66
C ASP A 99 -3.47 12.00 6.18
N PRO A 100 -4.19 10.90 5.88
CA PRO A 100 -3.55 9.70 5.35
C PRO A 100 -3.05 9.93 3.93
N ALA A 101 -1.85 9.45 3.65
CA ALA A 101 -1.27 9.39 2.30
C ALA A 101 -0.93 7.94 2.00
N LEU A 102 -1.68 7.31 1.10
CA LEU A 102 -1.59 5.89 0.79
C LEU A 102 -0.84 5.67 -0.52
N LEU A 103 0.14 4.77 -0.51
CA LEU A 103 0.87 4.29 -1.69
C LEU A 103 0.61 2.80 -1.88
N PHE A 104 0.17 2.41 -3.07
CA PHE A 104 0.00 1.00 -3.43
C PHE A 104 1.26 0.42 -4.05
N LEU A 105 1.58 -0.81 -3.65
CA LEU A 105 2.53 -1.67 -4.35
C LEU A 105 1.80 -2.92 -4.86
N GLY A 106 2.06 -3.30 -6.12
CA GLY A 106 1.79 -4.66 -6.60
C GLY A 106 3.07 -5.48 -6.45
N ILE A 107 3.00 -6.60 -5.75
CA ILE A 107 4.13 -7.47 -5.43
C ILE A 107 3.89 -8.83 -6.09
N GLY A 108 4.85 -9.28 -6.88
CA GLY A 108 4.89 -10.64 -7.41
C GLY A 108 6.24 -11.31 -7.10
N ASP A 109 6.69 -12.15 -8.01
CA ASP A 109 7.91 -12.94 -7.87
C ASP A 109 9.04 -12.44 -8.77
N HIS A 110 10.11 -11.88 -8.22
CA HIS A 110 11.26 -11.43 -9.02
C HIS A 110 12.06 -12.55 -9.69
N GLU A 111 11.82 -13.81 -9.34
CA GLU A 111 12.46 -14.95 -10.00
C GLU A 111 11.66 -15.46 -11.20
N CYS A 112 10.35 -15.17 -11.27
CA CYS A 112 9.43 -15.74 -12.27
C CYS A 112 8.66 -14.71 -13.09
N ASP A 113 8.34 -13.55 -12.51
CA ASP A 113 7.43 -12.56 -13.08
C ASP A 113 8.17 -11.49 -13.90
N SER A 114 7.47 -10.95 -14.90
CA SER A 114 7.99 -9.84 -15.72
C SER A 114 7.85 -8.49 -15.01
N TYR A 115 6.87 -8.36 -14.10
CA TYR A 115 6.58 -7.15 -13.34
C TYR A 115 6.51 -7.42 -11.83
N PRO A 116 7.61 -7.88 -11.21
CA PRO A 116 7.61 -8.34 -9.81
C PRO A 116 7.40 -7.22 -8.79
N LEU A 117 7.54 -5.96 -9.22
CA LEU A 117 7.19 -4.79 -8.43
C LEU A 117 6.49 -3.75 -9.31
N GLN A 118 5.35 -3.29 -8.85
CA GLN A 118 4.60 -2.17 -9.41
C GLN A 118 4.40 -1.11 -8.32
N VAL A 119 4.66 0.16 -8.63
CA VAL A 119 4.73 1.22 -7.62
C VAL A 119 3.85 2.41 -7.99
N GLY A 120 2.83 2.67 -7.17
CA GLY A 120 2.03 3.88 -7.24
C GLY A 120 2.75 5.12 -6.71
N GLN A 121 1.97 6.12 -6.30
CA GLN A 121 2.44 7.30 -5.57
C GLN A 121 1.66 7.41 -4.25
N PHE A 122 2.22 8.11 -3.27
CA PHE A 122 1.48 8.52 -2.08
C PHE A 122 0.40 9.51 -2.46
N GLU A 123 -0.86 9.12 -2.28
CA GLU A 123 -2.02 9.96 -2.58
C GLU A 123 -2.98 10.00 -1.40
N SER A 124 -3.67 11.13 -1.26
CA SER A 124 -4.70 11.35 -0.24
C SER A 124 -6.10 11.44 -0.86
N GLY A 125 -6.19 11.74 -2.15
CA GLY A 125 -7.45 11.86 -2.90
C GLY A 125 -7.98 10.53 -3.41
N ASP A 126 -9.31 10.45 -3.49
CA ASP A 126 -10.05 9.28 -3.93
C ASP A 126 -9.89 8.97 -5.43
N GLU A 127 -9.70 9.98 -6.28
CA GLU A 127 -9.52 9.77 -7.72
C GLU A 127 -8.17 9.15 -8.04
N GLU A 128 -7.09 9.68 -7.45
CA GLU A 128 -5.74 9.19 -7.69
C GLU A 128 -5.54 7.80 -7.08
N LEU A 129 -6.13 7.51 -5.91
CA LEU A 129 -6.08 6.18 -5.31
C LEU A 129 -6.81 5.13 -6.17
N ASP A 130 -8.01 5.44 -6.69
CA ASP A 130 -8.72 4.55 -7.62
C ASP A 130 -7.92 4.37 -8.92
N MET A 131 -7.29 5.44 -9.43
CA MET A 131 -6.44 5.38 -10.62
C MET A 131 -5.23 4.45 -10.42
N TRP A 132 -4.51 4.55 -9.30
CA TRP A 132 -3.36 3.68 -9.05
C TRP A 132 -3.78 2.23 -8.88
N LEU A 133 -4.87 1.98 -8.16
CA LEU A 133 -5.35 0.62 -7.95
C LEU A 133 -5.86 -0.01 -9.26
N THR A 134 -6.61 0.70 -10.11
CA THR A 134 -7.05 0.19 -11.43
C THR A 134 -5.90 -0.07 -12.41
N ARG A 135 -4.75 0.59 -12.24
CA ARG A 135 -3.56 0.43 -13.09
C ARG A 135 -2.72 -0.78 -12.72
N THR A 136 -2.96 -1.40 -11.57
CA THR A 136 -2.25 -2.61 -11.15
C THR A 136 -2.50 -3.72 -12.17
N TYR A 137 -1.40 -4.27 -12.70
CA TYR A 137 -1.43 -5.48 -13.51
C TYR A 137 -1.34 -6.69 -12.59
N ILE A 138 -2.33 -7.56 -12.67
CA ILE A 138 -2.33 -8.84 -11.97
C ILE A 138 -1.74 -9.84 -12.96
N GLU A 139 -0.43 -10.09 -12.83
CA GLU A 139 0.30 -10.99 -13.71
C GLU A 139 -0.19 -12.44 -13.56
N SER A 140 -0.82 -12.76 -12.41
CA SER A 140 -1.29 -14.10 -12.06
C SER A 140 -0.19 -15.15 -12.22
N GLY A 141 1.06 -14.71 -12.00
CA GLY A 141 2.24 -15.56 -11.90
C GLY A 141 2.29 -16.28 -10.56
N GLY A 142 3.50 -16.64 -10.17
CA GLY A 142 3.78 -17.48 -9.02
C GLY A 142 4.68 -18.65 -9.41
N GLY A 143 5.82 -18.75 -8.72
CA GLY A 143 6.83 -19.77 -8.92
C GLY A 143 6.63 -20.98 -8.01
N GLY A 144 7.15 -22.13 -8.43
CA GLY A 144 7.36 -23.28 -7.53
C GLY A 144 8.57 -23.11 -6.57
N ASN A 145 9.07 -21.88 -6.42
CA ASN A 145 10.28 -21.50 -5.68
C ASN A 145 10.04 -21.23 -4.18
N ALA A 146 8.84 -21.52 -3.68
CA ALA A 146 8.49 -21.53 -2.27
C ALA A 146 8.56 -20.15 -1.57
N GLY A 147 8.23 -19.08 -2.28
CA GLY A 147 7.96 -17.78 -1.69
C GLY A 147 7.80 -16.67 -2.72
N GLU A 148 7.36 -15.51 -2.23
CA GLU A 148 7.10 -14.31 -3.02
C GLU A 148 7.99 -13.14 -2.60
N SER A 149 8.05 -12.10 -3.42
CA SER A 149 9.04 -11.02 -3.27
C SER A 149 8.58 -9.88 -2.35
N TYR A 150 7.94 -10.18 -1.21
CA TYR A 150 7.50 -9.16 -0.25
C TYR A 150 8.64 -8.25 0.25
N LEU A 151 9.87 -8.73 0.22
CA LEU A 151 11.08 -7.95 0.50
C LEU A 151 11.27 -6.75 -0.46
N LEU A 152 10.64 -6.73 -1.63
CA LEU A 152 10.67 -5.59 -2.56
C LEU A 152 9.92 -4.39 -1.98
N ALA A 153 8.86 -4.63 -1.20
CA ALA A 153 8.19 -3.56 -0.48
C ALA A 153 9.11 -2.90 0.55
N TRP A 154 9.91 -3.71 1.25
CA TRP A 154 10.87 -3.22 2.25
C TRP A 154 12.02 -2.48 1.59
N TYR A 155 12.55 -3.00 0.49
CA TYR A 155 13.56 -2.33 -0.32
C TYR A 155 13.07 -0.96 -0.79
N PHE A 156 11.87 -0.91 -1.38
CA PHE A 156 11.30 0.32 -1.88
C PHE A 156 11.07 1.35 -0.76
N ALA A 157 10.50 0.93 0.36
CA ALA A 157 10.27 1.79 1.51
C ALA A 157 11.58 2.29 2.17
N ALA A 158 12.63 1.48 2.17
CA ALA A 158 13.92 1.85 2.74
C ALA A 158 14.66 2.89 1.88
N PHE A 159 14.65 2.72 0.56
CA PHE A 159 15.57 3.46 -0.32
C PHE A 159 14.89 4.45 -1.28
N HIS A 160 13.59 4.30 -1.54
CA HIS A 160 12.87 5.05 -2.57
C HIS A 160 11.67 5.83 -2.05
N THR A 161 11.59 6.07 -0.74
CA THR A 161 10.58 6.97 -0.16
C THR A 161 11.20 8.10 0.64
N ARG A 162 10.51 9.25 0.61
CA ARG A 162 10.77 10.38 1.49
C ARG A 162 9.48 10.88 2.09
N THR A 163 9.45 11.09 3.40
CA THR A 163 8.22 11.43 4.09
C THR A 163 8.46 12.56 5.08
N ASP A 164 7.61 13.59 5.03
CA ASP A 164 7.66 14.70 5.97
C ASP A 164 7.36 14.25 7.39
N ALA A 165 6.51 13.22 7.55
CA ALA A 165 6.28 12.57 8.83
C ALA A 165 7.61 12.15 9.49
N PHE A 166 8.51 11.53 8.75
CA PHE A 166 9.80 11.11 9.30
C PHE A 166 10.79 12.28 9.37
N GLU A 167 10.96 13.03 8.29
CA GLU A 167 11.98 14.08 8.18
C GLU A 167 11.74 15.27 9.12
N LYS A 168 10.47 15.65 9.34
CA LYS A 168 10.11 16.82 10.17
C LYS A 168 9.68 16.43 11.58
N ARG A 169 9.03 15.28 11.75
CA ARG A 169 8.39 14.88 13.02
C ARG A 169 8.99 13.61 13.64
N ASN A 170 9.98 12.99 13.02
CA ASN A 170 10.54 11.69 13.42
C ASN A 170 9.45 10.62 13.64
N GLN A 171 8.36 10.73 12.87
CA GLN A 171 7.22 9.84 12.91
C GLN A 171 7.36 8.80 11.80
N LYS A 172 7.46 7.54 12.19
CA LYS A 172 7.47 6.43 11.24
C LYS A 172 6.15 6.35 10.47
N GLY A 173 6.25 5.97 9.21
CA GLY A 173 5.10 5.54 8.42
C GLY A 173 4.65 4.14 8.80
N LEU A 174 3.67 3.64 8.06
CA LEU A 174 3.17 2.27 8.20
C LEU A 174 3.37 1.53 6.87
N LEU A 175 3.82 0.29 6.92
CA LEU A 175 3.98 -0.56 5.75
C LEU A 175 3.25 -1.87 6.00
N PHE A 176 2.21 -2.11 5.22
CA PHE A 176 1.45 -3.35 5.22
C PHE A 176 1.77 -4.14 3.96
N THR A 177 2.08 -5.41 4.10
CA THR A 177 2.03 -6.38 3.00
C THR A 177 0.87 -7.34 3.24
N VAL A 178 0.19 -7.77 2.19
CA VAL A 178 -0.91 -8.74 2.25
C VAL A 178 -0.55 -9.89 1.34
N GLY A 179 -0.59 -11.12 1.88
CA GLY A 179 -0.11 -12.30 1.16
C GLY A 179 -0.47 -13.60 1.84
N ASP A 180 -0.23 -14.70 1.14
CA ASP A 180 -0.46 -16.08 1.57
C ASP A 180 0.80 -16.95 1.47
N GLU A 181 1.91 -16.44 0.95
CA GLU A 181 3.16 -17.19 0.76
C GLU A 181 4.30 -16.73 1.70
N PRO A 182 5.37 -17.54 1.88
CA PRO A 182 6.58 -17.09 2.55
C PRO A 182 7.27 -15.95 1.80
N CYS A 183 8.05 -15.14 2.51
CA CYS A 183 8.95 -14.18 1.86
C CYS A 183 10.22 -14.87 1.38
N LEU A 184 10.63 -14.58 0.13
CA LEU A 184 11.95 -14.93 -0.37
C LEU A 184 13.05 -14.41 0.57
N LYS A 185 14.22 -15.07 0.55
CA LYS A 185 15.27 -14.83 1.55
C LYS A 185 16.32 -13.82 1.13
N VAL A 186 16.50 -13.66 -0.16
CA VAL A 186 17.57 -12.85 -0.75
C VAL A 186 16.99 -12.07 -1.91
N LEU A 187 17.40 -10.81 -2.01
CA LEU A 187 17.18 -9.95 -3.16
C LEU A 187 18.53 -9.70 -3.85
N PRO A 188 18.82 -10.36 -4.97
CA PRO A 188 20.09 -10.21 -5.68
C PRO A 188 20.26 -8.79 -6.26
N ALA A 189 21.50 -8.29 -6.27
CA ALA A 189 21.85 -7.05 -6.95
C ALA A 189 21.44 -7.00 -8.43
N SER A 190 21.45 -8.14 -9.12
CA SER A 190 20.99 -8.26 -10.50
C SER A 190 19.50 -7.97 -10.64
N ALA A 191 18.66 -8.57 -9.78
CA ALA A 191 17.22 -8.34 -9.77
C ALA A 191 16.91 -6.86 -9.44
N ILE A 192 17.61 -6.27 -8.48
CA ILE A 192 17.44 -4.85 -8.14
C ILE A 192 17.75 -3.97 -9.35
N ARG A 193 18.87 -4.22 -10.04
CA ARG A 193 19.25 -3.43 -11.22
C ARG A 193 18.24 -3.58 -12.37
N GLU A 194 17.69 -4.76 -12.56
CA GLU A 194 16.65 -5.00 -13.56
C GLU A 194 15.36 -4.24 -13.24
N ILE A 195 14.87 -4.39 -12.01
CA ILE A 195 13.60 -3.81 -11.55
C ILE A 195 13.71 -2.28 -11.41
N MET A 196 14.72 -1.79 -10.70
CA MET A 196 14.87 -0.38 -10.32
C MET A 196 15.71 0.43 -11.32
N GLY A 197 16.44 -0.23 -12.21
CA GLY A 197 17.39 0.41 -13.15
C GLY A 197 18.73 0.80 -12.52
N SER A 198 18.90 0.61 -11.22
CA SER A 198 20.13 0.86 -10.48
C SER A 198 20.19 -0.07 -9.28
N GLY A 199 21.40 -0.39 -8.80
CA GLY A 199 21.58 -1.34 -7.71
C GLY A 199 22.83 -2.20 -7.90
N GLN A 200 23.59 -2.35 -6.82
CA GLN A 200 24.86 -3.08 -6.84
C GLN A 200 25.03 -4.06 -5.67
N GLN A 201 24.19 -3.94 -4.65
CA GLN A 201 24.27 -4.75 -3.43
C GLN A 201 23.14 -5.78 -3.41
N THR A 202 23.48 -7.00 -2.99
CA THR A 202 22.52 -8.04 -2.64
C THR A 202 22.13 -7.87 -1.18
N TYR A 203 20.85 -8.04 -0.87
CA TYR A 203 20.36 -7.95 0.50
C TYR A 203 19.63 -9.23 0.90
N THR A 204 19.73 -9.60 2.16
CA THR A 204 18.84 -10.58 2.78
C THR A 204 17.53 -9.93 3.20
N HIS A 205 16.49 -10.74 3.39
CA HIS A 205 15.21 -10.24 3.90
C HIS A 205 15.33 -9.60 5.29
N TYR A 206 16.32 -10.01 6.10
CA TYR A 206 16.52 -9.49 7.45
C TYR A 206 17.11 -8.08 7.38
N GLU A 207 18.12 -7.88 6.52
CA GLU A 207 18.71 -6.56 6.29
C GLU A 207 17.68 -5.57 5.75
N LEU A 208 16.86 -5.98 4.78
CA LEU A 208 15.82 -5.10 4.22
C LEU A 208 14.72 -4.79 5.23
N LEU A 209 14.30 -5.78 6.02
CA LEU A 209 13.31 -5.57 7.07
C LEU A 209 13.82 -4.58 8.12
N GLU A 210 15.05 -4.74 8.59
CA GLU A 210 15.66 -3.83 9.57
C GLU A 210 15.86 -2.43 9.00
N GLU A 211 16.22 -2.29 7.72
CA GLU A 211 16.32 -0.99 7.06
C GLU A 211 14.94 -0.31 6.94
N ALA A 212 13.92 -1.04 6.49
CA ALA A 212 12.55 -0.52 6.39
C ALA A 212 12.00 -0.11 7.77
N LYS A 213 12.28 -0.90 8.82
CA LYS A 213 11.89 -0.60 10.21
C LYS A 213 12.46 0.71 10.75
N LYS A 214 13.51 1.28 10.15
CA LYS A 214 14.03 2.60 10.56
C LYS A 214 13.02 3.71 10.30
N ARG A 215 12.25 3.63 9.21
CA ARG A 215 11.30 4.66 8.77
C ARG A 215 9.83 4.23 8.81
N TYR A 216 9.56 2.94 8.91
CA TYR A 216 8.20 2.38 8.89
C TYR A 216 8.00 1.40 10.04
N GLU A 217 6.75 1.27 10.47
CA GLU A 217 6.29 0.11 11.22
C GLU A 217 5.78 -0.91 10.21
N VAL A 218 6.45 -2.06 10.18
CA VAL A 218 6.25 -3.09 9.15
C VAL A 218 5.32 -4.17 9.68
N TYR A 219 4.27 -4.45 8.89
CA TYR A 219 3.25 -5.45 9.14
C TYR A 219 3.09 -6.37 7.94
N HIS A 220 2.70 -7.61 8.23
CA HIS A 220 2.24 -8.56 7.23
C HIS A 220 0.86 -9.09 7.63
N ILE A 221 -0.08 -9.08 6.69
CA ILE A 221 -1.40 -9.64 6.84
C ILE A 221 -1.42 -10.96 6.08
N SER A 222 -1.38 -12.06 6.82
CA SER A 222 -1.38 -13.41 6.28
C SER A 222 -2.81 -13.90 6.08
N VAL A 223 -3.18 -14.23 4.84
CA VAL A 223 -4.52 -14.72 4.49
C VAL A 223 -4.54 -16.24 4.52
N LEU A 224 -5.09 -16.82 5.58
CA LEU A 224 -5.07 -18.25 5.90
C LEU A 224 -6.13 -19.06 5.14
N HIS A 225 -6.16 -18.96 3.81
CA HIS A 225 -7.14 -19.68 3.00
C HIS A 225 -6.69 -21.10 2.59
N SER A 226 -5.45 -21.49 2.89
CA SER A 226 -4.87 -22.79 2.54
C SER A 226 -3.88 -23.32 3.59
N ASP A 227 -3.61 -24.62 3.56
CA ASP A 227 -2.57 -25.24 4.41
C ASP A 227 -1.17 -24.65 4.17
N GLN A 228 -0.90 -24.23 2.93
CA GLN A 228 0.34 -23.55 2.57
C GLN A 228 0.43 -22.18 3.25
N ALA A 229 -0.65 -21.41 3.23
CA ALA A 229 -0.72 -20.13 3.92
C ALA A 229 -0.52 -20.27 5.44
N VAL A 230 -1.11 -21.30 6.06
CA VAL A 230 -0.90 -21.60 7.49
C VAL A 230 0.56 -21.94 7.81
N ARG A 231 1.29 -22.55 6.87
CA ARG A 231 2.73 -22.81 7.04
C ARG A 231 3.55 -21.54 6.86
N ALA A 232 3.22 -20.73 5.87
CA ALA A 232 3.87 -19.44 5.61
C ALA A 232 3.74 -18.50 6.82
N ASP A 233 2.56 -18.42 7.43
CA ASP A 233 2.25 -17.60 8.61
C ASP A 233 3.19 -17.87 9.79
N ARG A 234 3.67 -19.11 9.96
CA ARG A 234 4.65 -19.44 11.01
C ARG A 234 5.98 -18.70 10.81
N GLY A 235 6.49 -18.71 9.58
CA GLY A 235 7.71 -17.98 9.24
C GLY A 235 7.53 -16.46 9.38
N TRP A 236 6.34 -15.96 9.03
CA TRP A 236 5.99 -14.55 9.24
C TRP A 236 5.93 -14.17 10.72
N LYS A 237 5.37 -15.01 11.59
CA LYS A 237 5.36 -14.80 13.04
C LYS A 237 6.75 -14.85 13.64
N GLU A 238 7.64 -15.70 13.13
CA GLU A 238 9.05 -15.69 13.53
C GLU A 238 9.75 -14.39 13.14
N LEU A 239 9.44 -13.83 11.97
CA LEU A 239 10.09 -12.64 11.43
C LEU A 239 9.55 -11.31 12.01
N LEU A 240 8.24 -11.21 12.21
CA LEU A 240 7.53 -9.98 12.57
C LEU A 240 6.87 -10.02 13.96
N GLY A 241 6.81 -11.19 14.61
CA GLY A 241 6.16 -11.34 15.90
C GLY A 241 4.69 -10.88 15.85
N GLN A 242 4.33 -9.94 16.73
CA GLN A 242 2.98 -9.38 16.82
C GLN A 242 2.55 -8.56 15.59
N ASN A 243 3.49 -8.18 14.74
CA ASN A 243 3.19 -7.45 13.50
C ASN A 243 2.80 -8.37 12.33
N CYS A 244 2.83 -9.69 12.53
CA CYS A 244 2.18 -10.65 11.64
C CYS A 244 0.73 -10.85 12.10
N ILE A 245 -0.24 -10.46 11.26
CA ILE A 245 -1.67 -10.55 11.54
C ILE A 245 -2.27 -11.61 10.64
N SER A 246 -2.77 -12.69 11.24
CA SER A 246 -3.43 -13.76 10.50
C SER A 246 -4.93 -13.47 10.38
N ILE A 247 -5.48 -13.61 9.18
CA ILE A 247 -6.93 -13.50 8.90
C ILE A 247 -7.38 -14.67 8.04
N GLU A 248 -8.64 -15.08 8.17
CA GLU A 248 -9.22 -16.15 7.32
C GLU A 248 -9.97 -15.57 6.12
N ASP A 249 -10.61 -14.41 6.31
CA ASP A 249 -11.41 -13.74 5.29
C ASP A 249 -10.68 -12.48 4.80
N HIS A 250 -10.32 -12.44 3.52
CA HIS A 250 -9.66 -11.27 2.92
C HIS A 250 -10.52 -10.01 2.97
N ARG A 251 -11.84 -10.13 3.17
CA ARG A 251 -12.72 -8.97 3.38
C ARG A 251 -12.45 -8.23 4.68
N ASP A 252 -11.71 -8.84 5.61
CA ASP A 252 -11.29 -8.22 6.87
C ASP A 252 -10.06 -7.32 6.72
N ILE A 253 -9.32 -7.39 5.60
CA ILE A 253 -8.10 -6.60 5.35
C ILE A 253 -8.32 -5.10 5.65
N PRO A 254 -9.36 -4.43 5.11
CA PRO A 254 -9.56 -3.00 5.33
C PRO A 254 -9.78 -2.67 6.80
N GLU A 255 -10.54 -3.50 7.52
CA GLU A 255 -10.87 -3.30 8.93
C GLU A 255 -9.65 -3.49 9.82
N VAL A 256 -8.84 -4.53 9.55
CA VAL A 256 -7.60 -4.81 10.28
C VAL A 256 -6.60 -3.67 10.10
N ILE A 257 -6.34 -3.23 8.87
CA ILE A 257 -5.43 -2.11 8.61
C ILE A 257 -5.95 -0.85 9.31
N LYS A 258 -7.22 -0.50 9.10
CA LYS A 258 -7.85 0.66 9.74
C LYS A 258 -7.65 0.63 11.26
N ARG A 259 -7.95 -0.50 11.90
CA ARG A 259 -7.81 -0.64 13.36
C ARG A 259 -6.39 -0.39 13.83
N ILE A 260 -5.39 -1.00 13.19
CA ILE A 260 -3.97 -0.82 13.53
C ILE A 260 -3.57 0.65 13.43
N ILE A 261 -3.98 1.30 12.34
CA ILE A 261 -3.70 2.73 12.11
C ILE A 261 -4.35 3.58 13.20
N CYS A 262 -5.66 3.43 13.42
CA CYS A 262 -6.37 4.26 14.39
C CYS A 262 -5.86 4.05 15.81
N GLU A 263 -5.56 2.81 16.23
CA GLU A 263 -4.96 2.51 17.53
C GLU A 263 -3.59 3.19 17.69
N LYS A 264 -2.78 3.21 16.61
CA LYS A 264 -1.45 3.85 16.64
C LYS A 264 -1.51 5.36 16.84
N PHE A 265 -2.56 5.98 16.33
CA PHE A 265 -2.71 7.44 16.30
C PHE A 265 -3.75 7.97 17.30
N LYS A 266 -4.40 7.09 18.07
CA LYS A 266 -5.49 7.40 19.01
C LYS A 266 -5.17 8.50 20.02
N ASP A 267 -3.92 8.54 20.49
CA ASP A 267 -3.46 9.50 21.53
C ASP A 267 -2.69 10.69 20.95
N LYS A 268 -2.56 10.78 19.62
CA LYS A 268 -1.93 11.94 18.97
C LYS A 268 -3.01 12.96 18.65
N THR A 269 -3.02 14.06 19.38
CA THR A 269 -3.85 15.23 19.03
C THR A 269 -3.40 15.77 17.68
N PHE A 270 -4.16 15.47 16.63
CA PHE A 270 -4.08 16.23 15.38
C PHE A 270 -4.79 17.55 15.62
N GLU A 271 -4.04 18.65 15.68
CA GLU A 271 -4.64 19.98 15.78
C GLU A 271 -5.48 20.22 14.52
N ILE A 272 -6.80 20.22 14.68
CA ILE A 272 -7.72 20.69 13.64
C ILE A 272 -7.51 22.21 13.55
N PRO A 273 -7.12 22.77 12.39
CA PRO A 273 -7.02 24.21 12.26
C PRO A 273 -8.40 24.82 12.52
N ASN A 274 -8.49 25.67 13.56
CA ASN A 274 -9.70 26.39 13.92
C ASN A 274 -10.28 27.11 12.70
N GLN A 275 -11.48 26.75 12.27
CA GLN A 275 -12.35 27.67 11.53
C GLN A 275 -12.76 28.79 12.49
N LYS A 276 -11.91 29.81 12.62
CA LYS A 276 -12.28 31.10 13.23
C LYS A 276 -12.06 32.21 12.23
N GLY A 277 -13.17 32.79 11.78
CA GLY A 277 -13.18 34.15 11.27
C GLY A 277 -14.10 34.37 10.08
N LEU A 278 -15.42 34.32 10.29
CA LEU A 278 -16.38 35.03 9.42
C LEU A 278 -17.64 35.54 10.14
N ASP A 279 -17.70 35.52 11.47
CA ASP A 279 -18.78 36.17 12.22
C ASP A 279 -18.26 37.43 12.89
N ASN A 280 -18.20 38.51 12.12
CA ASN A 280 -18.30 39.89 12.62
C ASN A 280 -18.50 40.84 11.44
N VAL A 281 -19.71 40.82 10.87
CA VAL A 281 -20.25 41.98 10.15
C VAL A 281 -21.43 42.48 10.99
N GLN A 282 -21.15 43.44 11.86
CA GLN A 282 -22.19 44.25 12.48
C GLN A 282 -22.79 45.16 11.42
N MET A 283 -24.13 45.08 11.29
CA MET A 283 -24.92 46.07 10.56
C MET A 283 -24.79 47.44 11.22
N LEU A 284 -24.36 48.43 10.45
CA LEU A 284 -24.74 49.83 10.55
C LEU A 284 -24.99 50.34 9.13
#